data_AF-A0A7L4KD12-F1
#
_entry.id   AF-A0A7L4KD12-F1
#
_cell.length_a   1.000
_cell.length_b   1.000
_cell.length_c   1.000
_cell.angle_alpha   90.00
_cell.angle_beta   90.00
_cell.angle_gamma   90.00
#
_symmetry.space_group_name_H-M   'P 1'
#
loop_
_entity.id
_entity.type
_entity.pdbx_description
1 polymer ?
#
loop_
_entity_poly.entity_id
_entity_poly.type
_entity_poly.pdbx_seq_one_letter_code
_entity_poly.pdbx_strand_id
1 'polypeptide(L)'
;QMSCHPELNRYIQDTLHCVKPLLEKNDVEKVVVVILDKEHHPVERFVFEITQPPLLSISSESLLSHVEQLLRAFILKISVCDAVLDNNPPGCTFTVLVHTREAATRNMEKIQVIKDFPWILADEQDVHMHDPRLIPLKTMTSDLLKMQLYVEERAHKGT
;
A
#
# COMPACT_ATOMS: atom_id res chain seq x y z
N GLN A 1 -1.31 -13.70 -8.37
CA GLN A 1 -2.58 -14.45 -8.24
C GLN A 1 -3.72 -13.43 -8.16
N MET A 2 -4.93 -13.78 -8.56
CA MET A 2 -6.12 -12.91 -8.47
C MET A 2 -7.19 -13.63 -7.64
N SER A 3 -7.85 -12.92 -6.72
CA SER A 3 -8.97 -13.47 -5.95
C SER A 3 -10.19 -13.65 -6.86
N CYS A 4 -10.95 -14.73 -6.64
CA CYS A 4 -12.24 -14.96 -7.28
C CYS A 4 -13.43 -14.61 -6.37
N HIS A 5 -13.19 -14.14 -5.14
CA HIS A 5 -14.25 -13.79 -4.19
C HIS A 5 -14.84 -12.41 -4.51
N PRO A 6 -16.13 -12.29 -4.87
CA PRO A 6 -16.70 -11.03 -5.35
C PRO A 6 -16.62 -9.88 -4.33
N GLU A 7 -16.93 -10.14 -3.06
CA GLU A 7 -16.94 -9.08 -2.04
C GLU A 7 -15.54 -8.58 -1.70
N LEU A 8 -14.55 -9.48 -1.64
CA LEU A 8 -13.15 -9.11 -1.47
C LEU A 8 -12.66 -8.26 -2.65
N ASN A 9 -12.99 -8.67 -3.87
CA ASN A 9 -12.62 -7.92 -5.08
C ASN A 9 -13.28 -6.54 -5.09
N ARG A 10 -14.56 -6.46 -4.68
CA ARG A 10 -15.29 -5.20 -4.56
C ARG A 10 -14.66 -4.29 -3.50
N TYR A 11 -14.33 -4.82 -2.31
CA TYR A 11 -13.65 -4.06 -1.27
C TYR A 11 -12.34 -3.45 -1.78
N ILE A 12 -11.46 -4.27 -2.38
CA ILE A 12 -10.17 -3.80 -2.92
C ILE A 12 -10.40 -2.77 -4.04
N GLN A 13 -11.38 -3.02 -4.91
CA GLN A 13 -11.72 -2.10 -5.99
C GLN A 13 -12.20 -0.76 -5.45
N ASP A 14 -13.16 -0.75 -4.52
CA ASP A 14 -13.74 0.46 -3.94
C ASP A 14 -12.65 1.25 -3.18
N THR A 15 -11.79 0.57 -2.41
CA THR A 15 -10.60 1.17 -1.78
C THR A 15 -9.71 1.89 -2.81
N LEU A 16 -9.30 1.19 -3.89
CA LEU A 16 -8.39 1.77 -4.87
C LEU A 16 -9.05 2.89 -5.71
N HIS A 17 -10.36 2.82 -5.95
CA HIS A 17 -11.11 3.90 -6.61
C HIS A 17 -11.12 5.18 -5.77
N CYS A 18 -11.26 5.06 -4.46
CA CYS A 18 -11.14 6.19 -3.53
C CYS A 18 -9.72 6.79 -3.51
N VAL A 19 -8.68 5.96 -3.61
CA VAL A 19 -7.27 6.43 -3.58
C VAL A 19 -6.84 7.11 -4.89
N LYS A 20 -7.41 6.70 -6.03
CA LYS A 20 -7.08 7.23 -7.36
C LYS A 20 -7.06 8.76 -7.47
N PRO A 21 -8.08 9.54 -7.05
CA PRO A 21 -8.06 11.00 -7.17
C PRO A 21 -6.94 11.66 -6.36
N LEU A 22 -6.48 11.04 -5.27
CA LEU A 22 -5.35 11.54 -4.48
C LEU A 22 -4.03 11.24 -5.21
N LEU A 23 -3.91 10.07 -5.84
CA LEU A 23 -2.74 9.74 -6.67
C LEU A 23 -2.62 10.69 -7.87
N GLU A 24 -3.72 11.00 -8.55
CA GLU A 24 -3.75 11.94 -9.69
C GLU A 24 -3.28 13.35 -9.32
N LYS A 25 -3.48 13.75 -8.05
CA LYS A 25 -3.02 15.04 -7.50
C LYS A 25 -1.66 14.97 -6.81
N ASN A 26 -1.01 13.80 -6.81
CA ASN A 26 0.21 13.53 -6.06
C ASN A 26 0.08 13.82 -4.55
N ASP A 27 -1.13 13.66 -3.99
CA ASP A 27 -1.43 13.88 -2.57
C ASP A 27 -1.05 12.67 -1.69
N VAL A 28 -0.77 11.51 -2.29
CA VAL A 28 -0.39 10.27 -1.58
C VAL A 28 1.12 10.17 -1.39
N GLU A 29 1.56 9.93 -0.16
CA GLU A 29 2.93 9.59 0.21
C GLU A 29 3.14 8.08 0.29
N LYS A 30 2.23 7.36 0.98
CA LYS A 30 2.32 5.90 1.17
C LYS A 30 0.95 5.26 1.04
N VAL A 31 0.89 4.10 0.40
CA VAL A 31 -0.23 3.15 0.49
C VAL A 31 0.27 1.94 1.26
N VAL A 32 -0.43 1.55 2.32
CA VAL A 32 0.03 0.49 3.22
C VAL A 32 -1.05 -0.58 3.32
N VAL A 33 -0.68 -1.82 3.00
CA VAL A 33 -1.50 -2.99 3.33
C VAL A 33 -1.08 -3.47 4.71
N VAL A 34 -2.00 -3.41 5.67
CA VAL A 34 -1.75 -3.82 7.06
C VAL A 34 -2.40 -5.16 7.29
N ILE A 35 -1.62 -6.14 7.71
CA ILE A 35 -2.11 -7.44 8.18
C ILE A 35 -2.33 -7.33 9.68
N LEU A 36 -3.52 -7.73 10.13
CA LEU A 36 -3.96 -7.64 11.52
C LEU A 36 -4.15 -9.05 12.07
N ASP A 37 -3.74 -9.29 13.31
CA ASP A 37 -4.09 -10.52 14.02
C ASP A 37 -5.57 -10.55 14.41
N LYS A 38 -6.01 -11.65 15.04
CA LYS A 38 -7.40 -11.84 15.49
C LYS A 38 -7.80 -10.86 16.61
N GLU A 39 -6.83 -10.25 17.30
CA GLU A 39 -7.02 -9.17 18.27
C GLU A 39 -7.00 -7.77 17.62
N HIS A 40 -6.95 -7.70 16.29
CA HIS A 40 -6.89 -6.47 15.50
C HIS A 40 -5.61 -5.63 15.69
N HIS A 41 -4.50 -6.25 16.10
CA HIS A 41 -3.22 -5.55 16.17
C HIS A 41 -2.38 -5.77 14.89
N PRO A 42 -1.65 -4.75 14.39
CA PRO A 42 -0.78 -4.87 13.21
C PRO A 42 0.36 -5.88 13.39
N VAL A 43 0.42 -6.92 12.56
CA VAL A 43 1.52 -7.93 12.53
C VAL A 43 2.51 -7.71 11.40
N GLU A 44 2.04 -7.24 10.25
CA GLU A 44 2.85 -6.87 9.09
C GLU A 44 2.27 -5.63 8.42
N ARG A 45 3.14 -4.80 7.82
CA ARG A 45 2.75 -3.65 7.00
C ARG A 45 3.55 -3.65 5.71
N PHE A 46 2.89 -3.90 4.58
CA PHE A 46 3.49 -3.76 3.27
C PHE A 46 3.36 -2.31 2.82
N VAL A 47 4.46 -1.56 2.95
CA VAL A 47 4.49 -0.12 2.71
C VAL A 47 4.94 0.15 1.28
N PHE A 48 4.04 0.70 0.46
CA PHE A 48 4.34 1.24 -0.86
C PHE A 48 4.56 2.75 -0.72
N GLU A 49 5.81 3.17 -0.63
CA GLU A 49 6.18 4.58 -0.59
C GLU A 49 6.31 5.12 -2.01
N ILE A 50 5.58 6.19 -2.32
CA ILE A 50 5.34 6.68 -3.68
C ILE A 50 5.85 8.11 -3.81
N THR A 51 6.64 8.35 -4.86
CA THR A 51 7.06 9.69 -5.26
C THR A 51 6.85 9.85 -6.77
N GLN A 52 6.08 10.87 -7.15
CA GLN A 52 5.83 11.22 -8.55
C GLN A 52 6.66 12.47 -8.89
N PRO A 53 7.76 12.34 -9.66
CA PRO A 53 8.54 13.49 -10.11
C PRO A 53 7.70 14.41 -11.01
N PRO A 54 8.02 15.71 -11.08
CA PRO A 54 7.40 16.60 -12.06
C PRO A 54 7.60 16.06 -13.48
N LEU A 55 6.52 15.91 -14.24
CA LEU A 55 6.59 15.41 -15.61
C LEU A 55 7.34 16.41 -16.49
N LEU A 56 8.48 15.98 -17.03
CA LEU A 56 9.13 16.64 -18.16
C LEU A 56 8.53 16.04 -19.45
N SER A 57 8.40 16.85 -20.51
CA SER A 57 7.77 16.43 -21.78
C SER A 57 8.53 15.25 -22.40
N ILE A 58 8.06 14.03 -22.19
CA ILE A 58 8.70 12.80 -22.68
C ILE A 58 7.66 11.97 -23.45
N SER A 59 8.09 11.34 -24.55
CA SER A 59 7.30 10.38 -25.32
C SER A 59 6.87 9.20 -24.44
N SER A 60 5.56 8.95 -24.35
CA SER A 60 4.95 8.17 -23.29
C SER A 60 5.06 6.64 -23.44
N GLU A 61 5.05 6.08 -24.65
CA GLU A 61 4.85 4.63 -24.82
C GLU A 61 6.04 3.76 -24.35
N SER A 62 7.27 4.09 -24.76
CA SER A 62 8.46 3.32 -24.35
C SER A 62 8.72 3.43 -22.84
N LEU A 63 8.43 4.59 -22.26
CA LEU A 63 8.59 4.85 -20.84
C LEU A 63 7.58 4.06 -20.00
N LEU A 64 6.33 3.94 -20.46
CA LEU A 64 5.31 3.13 -19.79
C LEU A 64 5.66 1.63 -19.80
N SER A 65 6.17 1.11 -20.93
CA SER A 65 6.64 -0.28 -21.00
C SER A 65 7.81 -0.52 -20.04
N HIS A 66 8.74 0.43 -19.94
CA HIS A 66 9.83 0.35 -18.97
C HIS A 66 9.34 0.36 -17.52
N VAL A 67 8.37 1.24 -17.19
CA VAL A 67 7.74 1.27 -15.87
C VAL A 67 7.02 -0.04 -15.56
N GLU A 68 6.31 -0.63 -16.52
CA GLU A 68 5.67 -1.94 -16.36
C GLU A 68 6.71 -3.03 -16.01
N GLN A 69 7.85 -3.05 -16.70
CA GLN A 69 8.94 -3.97 -16.39
C GLN A 69 9.50 -3.77 -14.98
N LEU A 70 9.65 -2.52 -14.53
CA LEU A 70 10.09 -2.21 -13.17
C LEU A 70 9.05 -2.68 -12.14
N LEU A 71 7.76 -2.46 -12.38
CA LEU A 71 6.66 -2.90 -11.52
C LEU A 71 6.58 -4.43 -11.44
N ARG A 72 6.85 -5.17 -12.52
CA ARG A 72 6.93 -6.64 -12.49
C ARG A 72 7.94 -7.14 -11.46
N ALA A 73 9.04 -6.42 -11.24
CA ALA A 73 10.02 -6.82 -10.22
C ALA A 73 9.46 -6.74 -8.79
N PHE A 74 8.50 -5.85 -8.50
CA PHE A 74 7.80 -5.81 -7.22
C PHE A 74 6.91 -7.05 -7.04
N ILE A 75 6.16 -7.42 -8.08
CA ILE A 75 5.30 -8.61 -8.06
C ILE A 75 6.13 -9.88 -7.83
N LEU A 76 7.29 -9.99 -8.48
CA LEU A 76 8.21 -11.12 -8.28
C LEU A 76 8.76 -11.16 -6.84
N LYS A 77 9.10 -10.00 -6.26
CA LYS A 77 9.58 -9.91 -4.87
C LYS A 77 8.50 -10.27 -3.86
N ILE A 78 7.25 -9.84 -4.08
CA ILE A 78 6.09 -10.23 -3.26
C ILE A 78 5.84 -11.74 -3.37
N SER A 79 6.01 -12.33 -4.56
CA SER A 79 5.74 -13.76 -4.77
C SER A 79 6.70 -14.71 -4.04
N VAL A 80 7.80 -14.19 -3.49
CA VAL A 80 8.83 -14.97 -2.78
C VAL A 80 9.18 -14.35 -1.42
N CYS A 81 8.35 -13.42 -0.91
CA CYS A 81 8.66 -12.73 0.35
C CYS A 81 8.43 -13.61 1.58
N ASP A 82 7.68 -14.70 1.45
CA ASP A 82 7.52 -15.73 2.48
C ASP A 82 8.85 -16.34 2.93
N ALA A 83 9.88 -16.35 2.06
CA ALA A 83 11.21 -16.81 2.42
C ALA A 83 11.99 -15.85 3.33
N VAL A 84 11.54 -14.60 3.49
CA VAL A 84 12.21 -13.56 4.30
C VAL A 84 11.35 -13.02 5.44
N LEU A 85 10.06 -13.39 5.48
CA LEU A 85 9.10 -13.01 6.51
C LEU A 85 8.79 -14.21 7.42
N ASP A 86 8.48 -13.92 8.68
CA ASP A 86 8.01 -14.94 9.60
C ASP A 86 6.55 -15.29 9.33
N ASN A 87 6.13 -16.51 9.64
CA ASN A 87 4.73 -16.91 9.47
C ASN A 87 3.80 -16.04 10.32
N ASN A 88 2.71 -15.57 9.72
CA ASN A 88 1.64 -14.87 10.44
C ASN A 88 0.81 -15.84 11.30
N PRO A 89 0.25 -15.38 12.42
CA PRO A 89 -0.67 -16.18 13.22
C PRO A 89 -1.95 -16.51 12.43
N PRO A 90 -2.67 -17.58 12.78
CA PRO A 90 -3.92 -17.92 12.11
C PRO A 90 -5.01 -16.88 12.38
N GLY A 91 -5.96 -16.76 11.45
CA GLY A 91 -7.11 -15.86 11.61
C GLY A 91 -6.81 -14.39 11.35
N CYS A 92 -5.74 -14.08 10.61
CA CYS A 92 -5.43 -12.72 10.22
C CYS A 92 -6.49 -12.11 9.30
N THR A 93 -6.65 -10.79 9.40
CA THR A 93 -7.42 -9.96 8.48
C THR A 93 -6.51 -8.89 7.87
N PHE A 94 -7.04 -8.00 7.02
CA PHE A 94 -6.26 -6.88 6.51
C PHE A 94 -7.08 -5.60 6.37
N THR A 95 -6.38 -4.47 6.37
CA THR A 95 -6.92 -3.15 6.03
C THR A 95 -5.92 -2.39 5.16
N VAL A 96 -6.34 -1.26 4.59
CA VAL A 96 -5.49 -0.38 3.78
C VAL A 96 -5.43 1.01 4.41
N LEU A 97 -4.20 1.49 4.64
CA LEU A 97 -3.94 2.85 5.09
C LEU A 97 -3.38 3.70 3.95
N VAL A 98 -3.71 4.99 3.98
CA VAL A 98 -3.21 5.98 3.01
C VAL A 98 -2.58 7.12 3.80
N HIS A 99 -1.27 7.29 3.66
CA HIS A 99 -0.57 8.45 4.18
C HIS A 99 -0.60 9.55 3.11
N THR A 100 -1.15 10.71 3.46
CA THR A 100 -1.18 11.88 2.57
C THR A 100 -0.02 12.83 2.86
N ARG A 101 0.48 13.51 1.83
CA ARG A 101 1.59 14.47 1.96
C ARG A 101 1.23 15.70 2.80
N GLU A 102 -0.03 16.15 2.69
CA GLU A 102 -0.61 17.20 3.53
C GLU A 102 -1.54 16.59 4.59
N ALA A 103 -2.01 17.41 5.53
CA ALA A 103 -2.97 16.99 6.55
C ALA A 103 -4.20 16.30 5.95
N ALA A 104 -4.52 15.11 6.45
CA ALA A 104 -5.58 14.25 5.93
C ALA A 104 -6.97 14.92 5.90
N THR A 105 -7.23 15.89 6.79
CA THR A 105 -8.48 16.68 6.81
C THR A 105 -8.78 17.38 5.47
N ARG A 106 -7.75 17.80 4.72
CA ARG A 106 -7.91 18.42 3.39
C ARG A 106 -8.24 17.41 2.29
N ASN A 107 -7.87 16.16 2.49
CA ASN A 107 -8.07 15.08 1.53
C ASN A 107 -9.29 14.22 1.85
N MET A 108 -9.91 14.43 3.02
CA MET A 108 -11.06 13.67 3.48
C MET A 108 -12.26 13.82 2.54
N GLU A 109 -12.57 15.00 2.02
CA GLU A 109 -13.63 15.15 1.02
C GLU A 109 -13.27 14.50 -0.33
N LYS A 110 -11.99 14.53 -0.69
CA LYS A 110 -11.51 14.02 -1.99
C LYS A 110 -11.52 12.49 -2.07
N ILE A 111 -11.27 11.80 -0.95
CA ILE A 111 -11.21 10.33 -0.89
C ILE A 111 -12.61 9.70 -0.76
N GLN A 112 -13.61 10.48 -0.32
CA GLN A 112 -15.01 10.06 -0.14
C GLN A 112 -15.80 10.06 -1.46
N VAL A 113 -15.30 9.34 -2.46
CA VAL A 113 -15.94 9.28 -3.80
C VAL A 113 -17.06 8.23 -3.91
N ILE A 114 -17.14 7.29 -2.97
CA ILE A 114 -18.14 6.22 -2.93
C ILE A 114 -19.04 6.43 -1.70
N LYS A 115 -20.34 6.65 -1.95
CA LYS A 115 -21.33 7.06 -0.94
C LYS A 115 -21.40 6.13 0.29
N ASP A 116 -21.35 4.82 0.07
CA ASP A 116 -21.51 3.81 1.12
C ASP A 116 -20.17 3.15 1.52
N PHE A 117 -19.05 3.84 1.28
CA PHE A 117 -17.70 3.37 1.60
C PHE A 117 -16.88 4.49 2.28
N PRO A 118 -17.21 4.82 3.54
CA PRO A 118 -16.63 5.97 4.21
C PRO A 118 -15.17 5.71 4.61
N TRP A 119 -14.30 6.68 4.37
CA TRP A 119 -12.97 6.75 4.96
C TRP A 119 -12.98 7.53 6.27
N ILE A 120 -12.18 7.09 7.23
CA ILE A 120 -11.98 7.78 8.51
C ILE A 120 -10.50 8.11 8.70
N LEU A 121 -10.21 9.00 9.66
CA LEU A 121 -8.84 9.17 10.13
C LEU A 121 -8.48 7.91 10.93
N ALA A 122 -7.30 7.35 10.66
CA ALA A 122 -6.80 6.20 11.41
C ALA A 122 -6.42 6.61 12.83
N ASP A 123 -6.77 5.79 13.81
CA ASP A 123 -6.35 5.97 15.19
C ASP A 123 -4.94 5.41 15.39
N GLU A 124 -4.24 5.83 16.45
CA GLU A 124 -2.89 5.32 16.74
C GLU A 124 -2.86 3.79 16.84
N GLN A 125 -3.91 3.16 17.36
CA GLN A 125 -4.01 1.70 17.51
C GLN A 125 -4.03 0.97 16.17
N ASP A 126 -4.60 1.57 15.12
CA ASP A 126 -4.67 0.97 13.78
C ASP A 126 -3.30 0.98 13.07
N VAL A 127 -2.41 1.87 13.49
CA VAL A 127 -1.15 2.18 12.79
C VAL A 127 0.07 1.74 13.60
N HIS A 128 -0.03 1.72 14.92
CA HIS A 128 1.12 1.52 15.80
C HIS A 128 1.63 0.08 15.73
N MET A 129 2.91 -0.04 15.37
CA MET A 129 3.69 -1.28 15.49
C MET A 129 4.93 -0.94 16.30
N HIS A 130 5.09 -1.56 17.46
CA HIS A 130 6.21 -1.27 18.35
C HIS A 130 7.49 -1.95 17.83
N ASP A 131 8.53 -1.16 17.60
CA ASP A 131 9.88 -1.59 17.19
C ASP A 131 9.88 -2.62 16.03
N PRO A 132 9.32 -2.26 14.86
CA PRO A 132 9.19 -3.20 13.76
C PRO A 132 10.53 -3.46 13.08
N ARG A 133 10.73 -4.73 12.66
CA ARG A 133 11.82 -5.09 11.76
C ARG A 133 11.50 -4.56 10.35
N LEU A 134 12.39 -3.73 9.80
CA LEU A 134 12.25 -3.20 8.44
C LEU A 134 12.91 -4.14 7.43
N ILE A 135 12.13 -4.62 6.47
CA ILE A 135 12.55 -5.63 5.48
C ILE A 135 12.33 -5.07 4.06
N PRO A 136 13.38 -4.54 3.41
CA PRO A 136 13.27 -4.01 2.06
C PRO A 136 12.99 -5.12 1.05
N LEU A 137 11.98 -4.94 0.18
CA LEU A 137 11.67 -5.89 -0.88
C LEU A 137 12.16 -5.39 -2.25
N LYS A 138 11.81 -4.16 -2.62
CA LYS A 138 12.19 -3.59 -3.91
C LYS A 138 12.13 -2.06 -3.93
N THR A 139 13.03 -1.46 -4.71
CA THR A 139 12.98 -0.03 -5.06
C THR A 139 13.07 0.12 -6.57
N MET A 140 12.40 1.12 -7.12
CA MET A 140 12.52 1.57 -8.51
C MET A 140 12.64 3.09 -8.60
N THR A 141 13.27 3.54 -9.68
CA THR A 141 13.35 4.95 -10.05
C THR A 141 13.15 5.05 -11.54
N SER A 142 12.25 5.92 -11.95
CA SER A 142 11.99 6.31 -13.33
C SER A 142 11.58 7.78 -13.35
N ASP A 143 11.47 8.34 -14.55
CA ASP A 143 11.04 9.73 -14.74
C ASP A 143 9.56 9.95 -14.37
N LEU A 144 8.74 8.88 -14.40
CA LEU A 144 7.31 8.94 -14.06
C LEU A 144 7.02 8.58 -12.60
N LEU A 145 7.79 7.65 -12.05
CA LEU A 145 7.51 7.04 -10.76
C LEU A 145 8.80 6.61 -10.07
N LYS A 146 8.95 7.06 -8.83
CA LYS A 146 9.86 6.46 -7.85
C LYS A 146 9.01 5.75 -6.81
N MET A 147 9.33 4.51 -6.52
CA MET A 147 8.58 3.71 -5.56
C MET A 147 9.50 2.78 -4.79
N GLN A 148 9.25 2.65 -3.50
CA GLN A 148 9.87 1.66 -2.63
C GLN A 148 8.79 0.80 -1.99
N LEU A 149 9.08 -0.51 -1.90
CA LEU A 149 8.30 -1.49 -1.18
C LEU A 149 9.18 -2.11 -0.10
N TYR A 150 8.74 -1.98 1.14
CA TYR A 150 9.33 -2.64 2.30
C TYR A 150 8.22 -3.15 3.22
N VAL A 151 8.57 -4.12 4.06
CA VAL A 151 7.68 -4.66 5.09
C VAL A 151 8.14 -4.16 6.44
N GLU A 152 7.22 -3.61 7.24
CA GLU A 152 7.39 -3.46 8.69
C GLU A 152 6.81 -4.70 9.35
N GLU A 153 7.62 -5.46 10.06
CA GLU A 153 7.23 -6.73 10.64
C GLU A 153 7.35 -6.69 12.17
N ARG A 154 6.30 -7.14 12.86
CA ARG A 154 6.32 -7.25 14.32
C ARG A 154 7.39 -8.27 14.75
N ALA A 155 8.28 -7.85 15.66
CA ALA A 155 9.40 -8.67 16.13
C ALA A 155 9.01 -10.06 16.68
N HIS A 156 7.80 -10.19 17.24
CA HIS A 156 7.27 -11.46 17.74
C HIS A 156 5.80 -11.60 17.32
N LYS A 157 5.50 -12.51 16.39
CA LYS A 157 4.15 -12.69 15.85
C LYS A 157 3.22 -13.58 16.68
N GLY A 158 3.73 -14.27 17.70
CA GLY A 158 2.97 -15.21 18.52
C GLY A 158 2.53 -16.45 17.73
N THR A 159 2.51 -17.62 18.38
CA THR A 159 1.95 -18.86 17.82
C THR A 159 0.49 -19.02 18.20
#